data_AF-C3ZF80-F1
#
_entry.id   AF-C3ZF80-F1
#
_cell.length_a   1.000
_cell.length_b   1.000
_cell.length_c   1.000
_cell.angle_alpha   90.00
_cell.angle_beta   90.00
_cell.angle_gamma   90.00
#
_symmetry.space_group_name_H-M   'P 1'
#
loop_
_entity.id
_entity.type
_entity.pdbx_description
1 polymer ?
#
loop_
_entity_poly.entity_id
_entity_poly.type
_entity_poly.pdbx_seq_one_letter_code
_entity_poly.pdbx_strand_id
1 'polypeptide(L)'
;MEELQKYKAVFDQFDTSGDNKISQSELKAAMAQLGHHPTDDVLEMAMEELDQDKSGFLNFPEFMEFCQMQPPQGEDPCAKYRQAFEALDTDGSGYIGVDELRVIFESTGAKVSERMLQRIAVKLGGDDGRINFEEFVTLMQSQA
;
A
#
# COMPACT_ATOMS: atom_id res chain seq x y z
N MET A 1 6.67 -10.88 -14.89
CA MET A 1 7.59 -9.98 -15.64
C MET A 1 7.12 -8.52 -15.64
N GLU A 2 5.90 -8.20 -15.21
CA GLU A 2 5.37 -6.81 -15.19
C GLU A 2 5.87 -5.97 -14.01
N GLU A 3 6.16 -6.58 -12.85
CA GLU A 3 6.63 -5.85 -11.67
C GLU A 3 8.01 -5.22 -11.87
N LEU A 4 8.96 -5.95 -12.47
CA LEU A 4 10.28 -5.41 -12.79
C LEU A 4 10.22 -4.18 -13.70
N GLN A 5 9.27 -4.16 -14.65
CA GLN A 5 9.07 -3.02 -15.54
C GLN A 5 8.45 -1.83 -14.82
N LYS A 6 7.53 -2.07 -13.88
CA LYS A 6 7.00 -1.01 -13.01
C LYS A 6 8.10 -0.41 -12.15
N TYR A 7 8.89 -1.24 -11.46
CA TYR A 7 10.00 -0.76 -10.63
C TYR A 7 11.05 -0.02 -11.46
N LYS A 8 11.33 -0.49 -12.68
CA LYS A 8 12.23 0.22 -13.60
C LYS A 8 11.65 1.55 -14.06
N ALA A 9 10.37 1.63 -14.38
CA ALA A 9 9.72 2.88 -14.76
C ALA A 9 9.69 3.90 -13.62
N VAL A 10 9.50 3.47 -12.38
CA VAL A 10 9.59 4.33 -11.20
C VAL A 10 11.04 4.74 -10.98
N PHE A 11 11.98 3.81 -11.03
CA PHE A 11 13.41 4.12 -10.88
C PHE A 11 13.89 5.16 -11.90
N ASP A 12 13.55 5.01 -13.17
CA ASP A 12 13.85 6.00 -14.24
C ASP A 12 13.14 7.34 -14.01
N GLN A 13 12.04 7.37 -13.26
CA GLN A 13 11.35 8.62 -12.90
C GLN A 13 12.09 9.38 -11.80
N PHE A 14 12.85 8.66 -10.96
CA PHE A 14 13.62 9.21 -9.86
C PHE A 14 15.05 9.54 -10.32
N ASP A 15 15.70 8.65 -11.06
CA ASP A 15 17.03 8.83 -11.69
C ASP A 15 16.94 9.82 -12.85
N THR A 16 17.03 11.11 -12.52
CA THR A 16 16.95 12.18 -13.52
C THR A 16 18.29 12.40 -14.21
N SER A 17 19.39 11.97 -13.59
CA SER A 17 20.74 12.08 -14.14
C SER A 17 21.09 10.96 -15.14
N GLY A 18 20.35 9.85 -15.11
CA GLY A 18 20.54 8.69 -15.97
C GLY A 18 21.80 7.88 -15.61
N ASP A 19 22.34 8.05 -14.41
CA ASP A 19 23.57 7.37 -13.96
C ASP A 19 23.29 5.97 -13.39
N ASN A 20 22.03 5.52 -13.44
CA ASN A 20 21.48 4.30 -12.87
C ASN A 20 21.60 4.24 -11.34
N LYS A 21 21.56 5.40 -10.69
CA LYS A 21 21.60 5.56 -9.24
C LYS A 21 20.64 6.69 -8.85
N ILE A 22 20.10 6.63 -7.64
CA ILE A 22 19.27 7.71 -7.10
C ILE A 22 20.04 8.38 -5.98
N SER A 23 20.45 9.62 -6.21
CA SER A 23 21.04 10.47 -5.18
C SER A 23 19.96 11.00 -4.21
N GLN A 24 20.38 11.46 -3.04
CA GLN A 24 19.48 12.06 -2.04
C GLN A 24 18.69 13.25 -2.61
N SER A 25 19.33 14.00 -3.52
CA SER A 25 18.72 15.15 -4.20
C SER A 25 17.67 14.71 -5.22
N GLU A 26 17.92 13.62 -5.95
CA GLU A 26 16.97 13.04 -6.91
C GLU A 26 15.78 12.40 -6.18
N LEU A 27 16.01 11.68 -5.09
CA LEU A 27 14.95 11.15 -4.24
C LEU A 27 14.05 12.27 -3.72
N LYS A 28 14.63 13.38 -3.24
CA LYS A 28 13.89 14.57 -2.79
C LYS A 28 13.05 15.18 -3.92
N ALA A 29 13.64 15.33 -5.10
CA ALA A 29 12.96 15.89 -6.26
C ALA A 29 11.81 14.99 -6.74
N ALA A 30 12.01 13.67 -6.71
CA ALA A 30 11.01 12.69 -7.08
C ALA A 30 9.85 12.65 -6.07
N MET A 31 10.14 12.64 -4.76
CA MET A 31 9.12 12.72 -3.72
C MET A 31 8.32 14.03 -3.82
N ALA A 32 8.99 15.15 -4.14
CA ALA A 32 8.32 16.42 -4.42
C ALA A 32 7.41 16.38 -5.64
N GLN A 33 7.79 15.65 -6.71
CA GLN A 33 6.93 15.42 -7.87
C GLN A 33 5.70 14.56 -7.54
N LEU A 34 5.82 13.66 -6.57
CA LEU A 34 4.70 12.85 -6.06
C LEU A 34 3.80 13.61 -5.08
N GLY A 35 4.13 14.86 -4.74
CA GLY A 35 3.35 15.71 -3.82
C GLY A 35 3.82 15.68 -2.36
N HIS A 36 4.91 14.95 -2.08
CA HIS A 36 5.51 14.86 -0.76
C HIS A 36 6.71 15.80 -0.60
N HIS A 37 6.83 16.47 0.55
CA HIS A 37 7.98 17.31 0.86
C HIS A 37 8.75 16.77 2.07
N PRO A 38 9.52 15.67 1.90
CA PRO A 38 10.36 15.14 2.97
C PRO A 38 11.45 16.14 3.38
N THR A 39 11.74 16.22 4.67
CA THR A 39 12.88 17.00 5.20
C THR A 39 14.18 16.25 4.99
N ASP A 40 15.30 16.99 5.04
CA ASP A 40 16.63 16.41 4.84
C ASP A 40 16.95 15.32 5.88
N ASP A 41 16.49 15.47 7.13
CA ASP A 41 16.62 14.43 8.17
C ASP A 41 15.91 13.13 7.80
N VAL A 42 14.71 13.21 7.20
CA VAL A 42 13.93 12.03 6.79
C VAL A 42 14.61 11.34 5.61
N LEU A 43 15.19 12.10 4.69
CA LEU A 43 15.94 11.56 3.56
C LEU A 43 17.26 10.92 4.01
N GLU A 44 17.93 11.49 5.01
CA GLU A 44 19.14 10.92 5.60
C GLU A 44 18.84 9.59 6.29
N MET A 45 17.78 9.54 7.11
CA MET A 45 17.34 8.29 7.73
C MET A 45 16.95 7.23 6.68
N ALA A 46 16.20 7.63 5.64
CA ALA A 46 15.83 6.72 4.56
C ALA A 46 17.06 6.22 3.80
N MET A 47 18.04 7.08 3.52
CA MET A 47 19.31 6.67 2.93
C MET A 47 20.04 5.68 3.85
N GLU A 48 20.17 5.95 5.14
CA GLU A 48 20.87 5.04 6.08
C GLU A 48 20.22 3.65 6.18
N GLU A 49 18.90 3.55 6.02
CA GLU A 49 18.19 2.27 6.04
C GLU A 49 18.27 1.49 4.72
N LEU A 50 18.41 2.19 3.58
CA LEU A 50 18.28 1.60 2.24
C LEU A 50 19.63 1.45 1.51
N ASP A 51 20.56 2.36 1.77
CA ASP A 51 21.94 2.38 1.26
C ASP A 51 22.79 1.37 2.05
N GLN A 52 22.57 0.08 1.78
CA GLN A 52 23.30 -1.01 2.43
C GLN A 52 24.81 -0.96 2.14
N ASP A 53 25.18 -0.50 0.94
CA ASP A 53 26.58 -0.39 0.53
C ASP A 53 27.25 0.92 1.01
N LYS A 54 26.47 1.84 1.61
CA LYS A 54 26.90 3.15 2.11
C LYS A 54 27.58 3.98 1.04
N SER A 55 27.16 3.83 -0.21
CA SER A 55 27.71 4.57 -1.34
C SER A 55 27.24 6.03 -1.38
N GLY A 56 26.18 6.35 -0.64
CA GLY A 56 25.46 7.63 -0.67
C GLY A 56 24.42 7.71 -1.79
N PHE A 57 24.16 6.60 -2.48
CA PHE A 57 23.23 6.52 -3.62
C PHE A 57 22.46 5.20 -3.58
N LEU A 58 21.18 5.22 -3.97
CA LEU A 58 20.40 3.99 -4.11
C LEU A 58 20.57 3.41 -5.50
N ASN A 59 21.14 2.21 -5.59
CA ASN A 59 21.20 1.47 -6.84
C ASN A 59 19.86 0.75 -7.13
N PHE A 60 19.67 0.28 -8.37
CA PHE A 60 18.43 -0.39 -8.76
C PHE A 60 18.05 -1.60 -7.88
N PRO A 61 18.99 -2.49 -7.49
CA PRO A 61 18.73 -3.55 -6.51
C PRO A 61 18.24 -3.04 -5.14
N GLU A 62 18.89 -2.04 -4.56
CA GLU A 62 18.52 -1.44 -3.26
C GLU A 62 17.15 -0.75 -3.34
N PHE A 63 16.91 -0.01 -4.41
CA PHE A 63 15.60 0.59 -4.68
C PHE A 63 14.49 -0.44 -4.85
N MET A 64 14.82 -1.60 -5.44
CA MET A 64 13.87 -2.69 -5.60
C MET A 64 13.59 -3.38 -4.26
N GLU A 65 14.60 -3.62 -3.41
CA GLU A 65 14.39 -4.09 -2.03
C GLU A 65 13.56 -3.07 -1.25
N PHE A 66 13.84 -1.78 -1.40
CA PHE A 66 13.03 -0.71 -0.81
C PHE A 66 11.57 -0.78 -1.29
N CYS A 67 11.33 -0.88 -2.60
CA CYS A 67 9.98 -0.96 -3.14
C CYS A 67 9.24 -2.26 -2.79
N GLN A 68 9.98 -3.33 -2.45
CA GLN A 68 9.41 -4.58 -1.95
C GLN A 68 9.14 -4.54 -0.44
N MET A 69 9.94 -3.76 0.31
CA MET A 69 9.76 -3.52 1.75
C MET A 69 8.71 -2.44 2.02
N GLN A 70 8.58 -1.45 1.14
CA GLN A 70 7.51 -0.47 1.17
C GLN A 70 6.25 -1.10 0.58
N PRO A 71 5.08 -0.92 1.22
CA PRO A 71 3.83 -1.17 0.51
C PRO A 71 3.81 -0.31 -0.77
N PRO A 72 3.24 -0.82 -1.88
CA PRO A 72 3.29 -0.15 -3.18
C PRO A 72 2.90 1.32 -3.02
N GLN A 73 3.86 2.21 -3.32
CA GLN A 73 3.68 3.65 -3.15
C GLN A 73 2.67 4.17 -4.17
N GLY A 74 1.44 4.29 -3.70
CA GLY A 74 0.49 5.32 -4.07
C GLY A 74 -0.17 5.72 -2.76
N GLU A 75 -0.02 6.99 -2.36
CA GLU A 75 -0.71 7.51 -1.19
C GLU A 75 -2.20 7.28 -1.33
N ASP A 76 -2.71 6.37 -0.52
CA ASP A 76 -4.10 6.40 -0.12
C ASP A 76 -4.09 6.08 1.39
N PRO A 77 -4.82 6.84 2.24
CA PRO A 77 -5.05 6.49 3.66
C PRO A 77 -5.65 5.08 3.85
N CYS A 78 -5.90 4.37 2.75
CA CYS A 78 -6.22 2.97 2.63
C CYS A 78 -5.07 1.98 2.77
N ALA A 79 -3.79 2.31 2.96
CA ALA A 79 -2.77 1.26 3.15
C ALA A 79 -3.10 0.31 4.32
N LYS A 80 -3.60 0.87 5.44
CA LYS A 80 -4.16 0.11 6.56
C LYS A 80 -5.42 -0.69 6.18
N TYR A 81 -6.26 -0.12 5.32
CA TYR A 81 -7.49 -0.76 4.86
C TYR A 81 -7.19 -1.84 3.81
N ARG A 82 -6.09 -1.73 3.06
CA ARG A 82 -5.61 -2.68 2.08
C ARG A 82 -4.95 -3.87 2.76
N GLN A 83 -4.11 -3.64 3.76
CA GLN A 83 -3.65 -4.74 4.62
C GLN A 83 -4.81 -5.47 5.29
N ALA A 84 -5.82 -4.74 5.79
CA ALA A 84 -7.01 -5.37 6.35
C ALA A 84 -7.80 -6.12 5.28
N PHE A 85 -7.94 -5.57 4.07
CA PHE A 85 -8.64 -6.17 2.93
C PHE A 85 -7.94 -7.42 2.39
N GLU A 86 -6.62 -7.41 2.24
CA GLU A 86 -5.85 -8.60 1.85
C GLU A 86 -5.83 -9.66 2.96
N ALA A 87 -5.83 -9.25 4.23
CA ALA A 87 -6.00 -10.19 5.33
C ALA A 87 -7.43 -10.76 5.41
N LEU A 88 -8.40 -10.13 4.74
CA LEU A 88 -9.81 -10.53 4.66
C LEU A 88 -10.09 -11.44 3.46
N ASP A 89 -9.59 -11.06 2.29
CA ASP A 89 -9.76 -11.76 1.01
C ASP A 89 -8.83 -12.97 0.94
N THR A 90 -9.14 -13.98 1.74
CA THR A 90 -8.41 -15.25 1.80
C THR A 90 -8.50 -16.06 0.52
N ASP A 91 -9.53 -15.84 -0.30
CA ASP A 91 -9.69 -16.52 -1.59
C ASP A 91 -8.92 -15.80 -2.72
N GLY A 92 -8.53 -14.54 -2.51
CA GLY A 92 -7.83 -13.72 -3.51
C GLY A 92 -8.76 -13.29 -4.65
N SER A 93 -10.07 -13.23 -4.39
CA SER A 93 -11.08 -12.85 -5.37
C SER A 93 -11.08 -11.36 -5.69
N GLY A 94 -10.47 -10.54 -4.83
CA GLY A 94 -10.57 -9.08 -4.84
C GLY A 94 -11.86 -8.56 -4.21
N TYR A 95 -12.65 -9.42 -3.56
CA TYR A 95 -13.91 -9.06 -2.90
C TYR A 95 -14.03 -9.78 -1.55
N ILE A 96 -14.66 -9.14 -0.57
CA ILE A 96 -14.94 -9.74 0.74
C ILE A 96 -16.38 -10.23 0.77
N GLY A 97 -16.55 -11.55 0.88
CA GLY A 97 -17.85 -12.19 1.11
C GLY A 97 -18.33 -12.09 2.56
N VAL A 98 -19.60 -12.46 2.80
CA VAL A 98 -20.20 -12.52 4.15
C VAL A 98 -19.40 -13.46 5.07
N ASP A 99 -18.91 -14.58 4.54
CA ASP A 99 -18.13 -15.56 5.26
C ASP A 99 -16.73 -15.04 5.66
N GLU A 100 -16.07 -14.27 4.79
CA GLU A 100 -14.76 -13.67 5.06
C GLU A 100 -14.87 -12.51 6.06
N LEU A 101 -15.91 -11.69 5.92
CA LEU A 101 -16.23 -10.63 6.87
C LEU A 101 -16.48 -11.18 8.29
N ARG A 102 -17.13 -12.35 8.38
CA ARG A 102 -17.39 -13.04 9.65
C ARG A 102 -16.11 -13.42 10.37
N VAL A 103 -15.15 -14.02 9.65
CA VAL A 103 -13.89 -14.50 10.21
C VAL A 103 -13.13 -13.35 10.89
N ILE A 104 -13.14 -12.16 10.31
CA ILE A 104 -12.49 -10.99 10.92
C ILE A 104 -13.22 -10.45 12.12
N PHE A 105 -14.55 -10.35 12.12
CA PHE A 105 -15.25 -9.85 13.30
C PHE A 105 -15.00 -10.78 14.50
N GLU A 106 -14.94 -12.10 14.26
CA GLU A 106 -14.53 -13.09 15.27
C GLU A 106 -13.05 -12.92 15.68
N SER A 107 -12.14 -12.65 14.74
CA SER A 107 -10.70 -12.43 15.00
C SER A 107 -10.40 -11.12 15.76
N THR A 108 -11.17 -10.06 15.49
CA THR A 108 -11.02 -8.73 16.13
C THR A 108 -11.70 -8.69 17.51
N GLY A 109 -12.33 -9.80 17.94
CA GLY A 109 -13.03 -9.91 19.22
C GLY A 109 -14.41 -9.24 19.27
N ALA A 110 -14.89 -8.75 18.14
CA ALA A 110 -16.19 -8.09 18.03
C ALA A 110 -17.28 -9.11 17.69
N LYS A 111 -18.17 -9.39 18.65
CA LYS A 111 -19.32 -10.29 18.42
C LYS A 111 -20.33 -9.63 17.48
N VAL A 112 -20.32 -10.02 16.22
CA VAL A 112 -21.29 -9.57 15.21
C VAL A 112 -22.18 -10.73 14.80
N SER A 113 -23.50 -10.51 14.79
CA SER A 113 -24.48 -11.53 14.39
C SER A 113 -24.56 -11.65 12.86
N GLU A 114 -24.88 -12.83 12.33
CA GLU A 114 -25.09 -13.06 10.89
C GLU A 114 -26.05 -12.05 10.26
N ARG A 115 -27.13 -11.67 10.95
CA ARG A 115 -28.06 -10.64 10.46
C ARG A 115 -27.39 -9.29 10.24
N MET A 116 -26.42 -8.93 11.09
CA MET A 116 -25.68 -7.68 10.97
C MET A 116 -24.65 -7.78 9.85
N LEU A 117 -23.96 -8.92 9.70
CA LEU A 117 -23.06 -9.18 8.58
C LEU A 117 -23.79 -9.13 7.24
N GLN A 118 -24.95 -9.80 7.11
CA GLN A 118 -25.77 -9.69 5.92
C GLN A 118 -26.24 -8.26 5.66
N ARG A 119 -26.60 -7.52 6.72
CA ARG A 119 -27.01 -6.12 6.55
C ARG A 119 -25.86 -5.23 6.11
N ILE A 120 -24.63 -5.51 6.53
CA ILE A 120 -23.41 -4.81 6.09
C ILE A 120 -23.10 -5.20 4.64
N ALA A 121 -23.11 -6.49 4.32
CA ALA A 121 -22.84 -7.01 2.97
C ALA A 121 -23.86 -6.50 1.94
N VAL A 122 -25.16 -6.46 2.25
CA VAL A 122 -26.20 -5.91 1.36
C VAL A 122 -26.11 -4.39 1.27
N LYS A 123 -25.72 -3.72 2.36
CA LYS A 123 -25.65 -2.25 2.38
C LYS A 123 -24.43 -1.72 1.64
N LEU A 124 -23.32 -2.47 1.64
CA LEU A 124 -22.07 -2.10 1.00
C LEU A 124 -21.94 -2.75 -0.36
N GLY A 125 -22.00 -4.08 -0.44
CA GLY A 125 -21.89 -4.87 -1.67
C GLY A 125 -23.16 -4.99 -2.49
N GLY A 126 -24.12 -4.07 -2.31
CA GLY A 126 -25.34 -3.95 -3.12
C GLY A 126 -26.00 -5.28 -3.54
N ASP A 127 -26.08 -5.50 -4.85
CA ASP A 127 -26.79 -6.62 -5.50
C ASP A 127 -26.00 -7.95 -5.54
N ASP A 128 -24.67 -7.93 -5.41
CA ASP A 128 -23.85 -9.15 -5.45
C ASP A 128 -23.53 -9.71 -4.05
N GLY A 129 -23.76 -8.91 -3.01
CA GLY A 129 -23.52 -9.27 -1.61
C GLY A 129 -22.04 -9.40 -1.27
N ARG A 130 -21.15 -8.84 -2.10
CA ARG A 130 -19.69 -8.88 -1.96
C ARG A 130 -19.15 -7.46 -1.82
N ILE A 131 -18.26 -7.25 -0.87
CA ILE A 131 -17.72 -5.93 -0.56
C ILE A 131 -16.41 -5.76 -1.32
N ASN A 132 -16.36 -4.82 -2.25
CA ASN A 132 -15.11 -4.47 -2.93
C ASN A 132 -14.23 -3.52 -2.08
N PHE A 133 -13.02 -3.26 -2.53
CA PHE A 133 -12.05 -2.44 -1.80
C PHE A 133 -12.56 -1.02 -1.49
N GLU A 134 -13.21 -0.36 -2.45
CA GLU A 134 -13.75 1.01 -2.26
C GLU A 134 -14.88 1.05 -1.22
N GLU A 135 -15.73 0.04 -1.23
CA GLU A 135 -16.83 -0.12 -0.26
C GLU A 135 -16.31 -0.43 1.15
N PHE A 136 -15.28 -1.27 1.25
CA PHE A 136 -14.62 -1.59 2.52
C PHE A 136 -13.97 -0.34 3.14
N VAL A 137 -13.29 0.46 2.33
CA VAL A 137 -12.70 1.74 2.75
C VAL A 137 -13.79 2.70 3.24
N THR A 138 -14.89 2.81 2.51
CA THR A 138 -16.03 3.67 2.85
C THR A 138 -16.63 3.28 4.21
N LEU A 139 -16.76 1.97 4.47
CA LEU A 139 -17.21 1.45 5.77
C LEU A 139 -16.29 1.86 6.90
N MET A 140 -14.98 1.67 6.72
CA MET A 140 -13.99 1.94 7.76
C MET A 140 -13.79 3.43 8.02
N GLN A 141 -14.00 4.29 7.03
CA GLN A 141 -13.99 5.73 7.18
C GLN A 141 -15.27 6.25 7.85
N SER A 142 -16.42 5.64 7.58
CA SER A 142 -17.70 6.00 8.21
C SER A 142 -17.80 5.61 9.70
N GLN A 143 -16.84 4.84 10.22
CA GLN A 143 -16.77 4.38 11.62
C GLN A 143 -15.69 5.12 12.45
N ALA A 144 -14.98 6.10 11.86
CA ALA A 144 -13.96 6.91 12.51
C ALA A 144 -14.50 8.20 13.13
#